data_AF-A0A9X2F047-F1
#
_entry.id   AF-A0A9X2F047-F1
#
_cell.length_a   1.000
_cell.length_b   1.000
_cell.length_c   1.000
_cell.angle_alpha   90.00
_cell.angle_beta   90.00
_cell.angle_gamma   90.00
#
_symmetry.space_group_name_H-M   'P 1'
#
loop_
_entity.id
_entity.type
_entity.pdbx_description
1 polymer ?
#
loop_
_entity_poly.entity_id
_entity_poly.type
_entity_poly.pdbx_seq_one_letter_code
_entity_poly.pdbx_strand_id
1 'polypeptide(L)'
;MAKELNKKALSILPLNRDSSLKALSLLDSAVRLDSNFFAAYWNMFSIKNSLGLYKETIPTLEHLQRIKPTNPDLPMFEGLMLERTGDSLNSKKYFNRSLTLFNAILDTLNQTNKNYNFTKLNQALCLILSGDESSGRQQLKTLAREPFAMEYLNKSRQEIIEWYMTGKE
;
A
#
# COMPACT_ATOMS: atom_id res chain seq x y z
N MET A 1 18.22 3.15 -19.23
CA MET A 1 19.10 3.50 -18.10
C MET A 1 18.38 3.36 -16.74
N ALA A 2 17.33 4.13 -16.44
CA ALA A 2 16.56 3.99 -15.18
C ALA A 2 15.92 2.60 -14.97
N LYS A 3 15.26 2.06 -16.00
CA LYS A 3 14.65 0.70 -15.97
C LYS A 3 15.67 -0.40 -15.65
N GLU A 4 16.90 -0.29 -16.17
CA GLU A 4 17.96 -1.29 -15.93
C GLU A 4 18.48 -1.21 -14.49
N LEU A 5 18.63 0.00 -13.94
CA LEU A 5 18.97 0.17 -12.52
C LEU A 5 17.89 -0.42 -11.61
N ASN A 6 16.61 -0.21 -11.93
CA ASN A 6 15.51 -0.83 -11.20
C ASN A 6 15.53 -2.36 -11.28
N LYS A 7 15.77 -2.94 -12.46
CA LYS A 7 15.92 -4.40 -12.61
C LYS A 7 17.09 -4.93 -11.78
N LYS A 8 18.23 -4.23 -11.79
CA LYS A 8 19.40 -4.58 -10.98
C LYS A 8 19.08 -4.50 -9.48
N ALA A 9 18.35 -3.48 -9.04
CA ALA A 9 17.88 -3.39 -7.66
C ALA A 9 17.02 -4.60 -7.26
N LEU A 10 16.07 -5.01 -8.12
CA LEU A 10 15.21 -6.16 -7.88
C LEU A 10 15.96 -7.51 -7.91
N SER A 11 17.08 -7.61 -8.64
CA SER A 11 17.93 -8.81 -8.59
C SER A 11 18.69 -8.97 -7.27
N ILE A 12 18.78 -7.91 -6.47
CA ILE A 12 19.37 -7.98 -5.13
C ILE A 12 18.29 -8.48 -4.18
N LEU A 13 18.41 -9.74 -3.77
CA LEU A 13 17.53 -10.29 -2.75
C LEU A 13 17.78 -9.53 -1.42
N PRO A 14 16.75 -8.92 -0.80
CA PRO A 14 16.87 -8.21 0.47
C PRO A 14 16.98 -9.21 1.64
N LEU A 15 17.98 -10.08 1.61
CA LEU A 15 18.26 -11.09 2.64
C LEU A 15 18.75 -10.46 3.95
N ASN A 16 19.29 -9.24 3.89
CA ASN A 16 19.73 -8.50 5.07
C ASN A 16 19.69 -6.98 4.81
N ARG A 17 20.04 -6.21 5.83
CA ARG A 17 20.06 -4.75 5.78
C ARG A 17 20.99 -4.22 4.68
N ASP A 18 22.17 -4.82 4.52
CA ASP A 18 23.17 -4.36 3.55
C ASP A 18 22.71 -4.56 2.11
N SER A 19 22.11 -5.71 1.80
CA SER A 19 21.58 -5.96 0.46
C SER A 19 20.39 -5.03 0.16
N SER A 20 19.56 -4.75 1.16
CA SER A 20 18.47 -3.77 1.06
C SER A 20 18.98 -2.34 0.77
N LEU A 21 20.04 -1.90 1.47
CA LEU A 21 20.65 -0.58 1.24
C LEU A 21 21.30 -0.47 -0.15
N LYS A 22 21.92 -1.56 -0.64
CA LYS A 22 22.46 -1.61 -2.02
C LYS A 22 21.34 -1.49 -3.07
N ALA A 23 20.21 -2.16 -2.87
CA ALA A 23 19.06 -2.03 -3.74
C ALA A 23 18.50 -0.60 -3.73
N LEU A 24 18.38 0.03 -2.55
CA LEU A 24 17.94 1.43 -2.43
C LEU A 24 18.86 2.40 -3.18
N SER A 25 20.18 2.24 -3.10
CA SER A 25 21.14 3.09 -3.84
C SER A 25 20.98 3.01 -5.37
N LEU A 26 20.66 1.82 -5.88
CA LEU A 26 20.35 1.64 -7.31
C LEU A 26 19.03 2.30 -7.69
N LEU A 27 18.01 2.21 -6.83
CA LEU A 27 16.73 2.86 -7.05
C LEU A 27 16.83 4.40 -6.98
N ASP A 28 17.62 4.93 -6.04
CA ASP A 28 17.94 6.37 -5.97
C ASP A 28 18.58 6.85 -7.27
N SER A 29 19.48 6.04 -7.84
CA SER A 29 20.08 6.32 -9.15
C SER A 29 19.06 6.24 -10.29
N ALA A 30 18.09 5.32 -10.21
CA ALA A 30 17.02 5.20 -11.19
C ALA A 30 16.10 6.43 -11.17
N VAL A 31 15.68 6.90 -10.01
CA VAL A 31 14.77 8.07 -9.88
C VAL A 31 15.46 9.40 -10.16
N ARG A 32 16.80 9.49 -10.01
CA ARG A 32 17.56 10.64 -10.50
C ARG A 32 17.59 10.74 -12.03
N LEU A 33 17.53 9.60 -12.73
CA LEU A 33 17.49 9.57 -14.19
C LEU A 33 16.07 9.74 -14.75
N ASP A 34 15.06 9.29 -14.01
CA ASP A 34 13.65 9.44 -14.34
C ASP A 34 12.84 9.68 -13.06
N SER A 35 12.57 10.95 -12.76
CA SER A 35 11.87 11.39 -11.56
C SER A 35 10.39 11.03 -11.53
N ASN A 36 9.84 10.52 -12.64
CA ASN A 36 8.47 10.04 -12.73
C ASN A 36 8.39 8.51 -12.81
N PHE A 37 9.51 7.81 -12.55
CA PHE A 37 9.54 6.36 -12.66
C PHE A 37 8.84 5.67 -11.48
N PHE A 38 7.52 5.51 -11.60
CA PHE A 38 6.65 4.95 -10.58
C PHE A 38 7.16 3.63 -9.97
N ALA A 39 7.61 2.69 -10.81
CA ALA A 39 8.05 1.38 -10.34
C ALA A 39 9.28 1.47 -9.43
N ALA A 40 10.21 2.39 -9.70
CA ALA A 40 11.38 2.58 -8.84
C ALA A 40 10.98 3.13 -7.48
N TYR A 41 10.13 4.16 -7.43
CA TYR A 41 9.59 4.67 -6.16
C TYR A 41 8.79 3.62 -5.38
N TRP A 42 8.01 2.79 -6.08
CA TRP A 42 7.26 1.70 -5.43
C TRP A 42 8.19 0.67 -4.78
N ASN A 43 9.27 0.29 -5.49
CA ASN A 43 10.27 -0.61 -4.94
C ASN A 43 11.03 0.02 -3.76
N MET A 44 11.32 1.33 -3.81
CA MET A 44 11.92 2.06 -2.68
C MET A 44 11.00 2.02 -1.47
N PHE A 45 9.70 2.29 -1.67
CA PHE A 45 8.70 2.21 -0.62
C PHE A 45 8.66 0.82 0.02
N SER A 46 8.57 -0.23 -0.79
CA SER A 46 8.51 -1.62 -0.32
C SER A 46 9.73 -2.00 0.53
N ILE A 47 10.95 -1.67 0.06
CA ILE A 47 12.18 -1.97 0.79
C ILE A 47 12.28 -1.15 2.08
N LYS A 48 11.94 0.14 2.06
CA LYS A 48 11.93 0.97 3.28
C LYS A 48 10.91 0.45 4.31
N ASN A 49 9.74 0.02 3.85
CA ASN A 49 8.70 -0.57 4.70
C ASN A 49 9.20 -1.85 5.37
N SER A 50 9.83 -2.77 4.63
CA SER A 50 10.37 -4.02 5.19
C SER A 50 11.53 -3.80 6.17
N LEU A 51 12.29 -2.71 6.00
CA LEU A 51 13.32 -2.28 6.94
C LEU A 51 12.77 -1.54 8.19
N GLY A 52 11.46 -1.28 8.25
CA GLY A 52 10.83 -0.51 9.32
C GLY A 52 11.13 0.99 9.28
N LEU A 53 11.61 1.52 8.15
CA LEU A 53 11.95 2.94 7.96
C LEU A 53 10.70 3.77 7.65
N TYR A 54 9.66 3.67 8.48
CA TYR A 54 8.32 4.21 8.21
C TYR A 54 8.27 5.74 8.05
N LYS A 55 9.17 6.49 8.67
CA LYS A 55 9.22 7.95 8.47
C LYS A 55 9.76 8.32 7.09
N GLU A 56 10.65 7.49 6.54
CA GLU A 56 11.31 7.73 5.25
C GLU A 56 10.46 7.31 4.05
N THR A 57 9.37 6.58 4.28
CA THR A 57 8.40 6.18 3.25
C THR A 57 7.46 7.32 2.87
N ILE A 58 7.13 8.24 3.79
CA ILE A 58 6.21 9.37 3.55
C ILE A 58 6.60 10.19 2.31
N PRO A 59 7.84 10.73 2.17
CA PRO A 59 8.20 11.48 0.96
C PRO A 59 8.18 10.60 -0.30
N THR A 60 8.39 9.28 -0.16
CA THR A 60 8.30 8.33 -1.28
C THR A 60 6.85 8.17 -1.75
N LEU A 61 5.90 8.06 -0.80
CA LEU A 61 4.46 8.00 -1.06
C LEU A 61 3.92 9.31 -1.63
N GLU A 62 4.39 10.47 -1.16
CA GLU A 62 4.03 11.76 -1.75
C GLU A 62 4.42 11.85 -3.22
N HIS A 63 5.63 11.40 -3.58
CA HIS A 63 6.06 11.32 -4.97
C HIS A 63 5.20 10.37 -5.80
N LEU A 64 4.91 9.17 -5.30
CA LEU A 64 4.02 8.22 -5.98
C LEU A 64 2.64 8.81 -6.24
N GLN A 65 2.10 9.60 -5.31
CA GLN A 65 0.80 10.26 -5.46
C GLN A 65 0.83 11.36 -6.52
N ARG A 66 1.94 12.11 -6.65
CA ARG A 66 2.08 13.07 -7.76
C ARG A 66 2.07 12.37 -9.12
N ILE A 67 2.67 11.19 -9.21
CA ILE A 67 2.72 10.40 -10.46
C ILE A 67 1.37 9.73 -10.76
N LYS A 68 0.68 9.19 -9.74
CA LYS A 68 -0.63 8.52 -9.85
C LYS A 68 -1.62 9.05 -8.80
N PRO A 69 -2.23 10.22 -9.02
CA PRO A 69 -3.08 10.87 -8.02
C PRO A 69 -4.39 10.14 -7.72
N THR A 70 -4.81 9.24 -8.62
CA THR A 70 -6.05 8.47 -8.51
C THR A 70 -5.86 7.06 -7.96
N ASN A 71 -4.64 6.68 -7.55
CA ASN A 71 -4.41 5.36 -6.94
C ASN A 71 -4.84 5.37 -5.45
N PRO A 72 -5.87 4.62 -5.06
CA PRO A 72 -6.39 4.60 -3.69
C PRO A 72 -5.42 3.94 -2.69
N ASP A 73 -4.54 3.06 -3.14
CA ASP A 73 -3.61 2.34 -2.27
C ASP A 73 -2.57 3.30 -1.67
N LEU A 74 -2.19 4.36 -2.39
CA LEU A 74 -1.15 5.29 -1.93
C LEU A 74 -1.54 6.05 -0.65
N PRO A 75 -2.70 6.73 -0.56
CA PRO A 75 -3.13 7.33 0.70
C PRO A 75 -3.43 6.25 1.77
N MET A 76 -3.86 5.04 1.40
CA MET A 76 -4.02 3.96 2.38
C MET A 76 -2.69 3.60 3.04
N PHE A 77 -1.62 3.43 2.25
CA PHE A 77 -0.27 3.19 2.76
C PHE A 77 0.24 4.35 3.61
N GLU A 78 -0.04 5.60 3.24
CA GLU A 78 0.35 6.76 4.05
C GLU A 78 -0.33 6.75 5.42
N GLY A 79 -1.64 6.44 5.46
CA GLY A 79 -2.35 6.24 6.72
C GLY A 79 -1.73 5.14 7.58
N LEU A 80 -1.36 4.01 6.97
CA LEU A 80 -0.67 2.93 7.65
C LEU A 80 0.71 3.35 8.20
N MET A 81 1.50 4.12 7.45
CA MET A 81 2.79 4.63 7.92
C MET A 81 2.61 5.58 9.11
N LEU A 82 1.58 6.43 9.08
CA LEU A 82 1.25 7.33 10.17
C LEU A 82 0.88 6.58 11.45
N GLU A 83 0.05 5.53 11.37
CA GLU A 83 -0.24 4.63 12.50
C GLU A 83 1.04 4.08 13.12
N ARG A 84 1.99 3.61 12.29
CA ARG A 84 3.27 3.07 12.77
C ARG A 84 4.18 4.11 13.42
N THR A 85 4.04 5.36 13.04
CA THR A 85 4.79 6.47 13.65
C THR A 85 4.07 7.10 14.85
N GLY A 86 2.88 6.59 15.22
CA GLY A 86 2.09 7.07 16.35
C GLY A 86 1.16 8.26 16.04
N ASP A 87 1.01 8.63 14.77
CA ASP A 87 0.14 9.73 14.33
C ASP A 87 -1.22 9.22 13.83
N SER A 88 -1.96 8.55 14.72
CA SER A 88 -3.29 8.02 14.41
C SER A 88 -4.33 9.11 14.14
N LEU A 89 -4.07 10.36 14.52
CA LEU A 89 -4.98 11.47 14.20
C LEU A 89 -4.91 11.82 12.71
N ASN A 90 -3.69 11.94 12.15
CA ASN A 90 -3.54 12.22 10.73
C ASN A 90 -3.80 10.98 9.87
N SER A 91 -3.53 9.75 10.34
CA SER A 91 -3.79 8.51 9.57
C SER A 91 -5.23 8.44 9.04
N LYS A 92 -6.22 8.81 9.88
CA LYS A 92 -7.65 8.78 9.52
C LYS A 92 -7.98 9.66 8.32
N LYS A 93 -7.31 10.81 8.17
CA LYS A 93 -7.49 11.71 7.01
C LYS A 93 -7.10 11.00 5.71
N TYR A 94 -6.01 10.25 5.74
CA TYR A 94 -5.51 9.53 4.57
C TYR A 94 -6.35 8.29 4.25
N PHE A 95 -6.84 7.56 5.26
CA PHE A 95 -7.82 6.49 5.02
C PHE A 95 -9.11 7.02 4.40
N ASN A 96 -9.65 8.15 4.87
CA ASN A 96 -10.84 8.76 4.27
C ASN A 96 -10.62 9.19 2.80
N ARG A 97 -9.42 9.70 2.50
CA ARG A 97 -9.03 10.04 1.11
C ARG A 97 -8.94 8.79 0.24
N SER A 98 -8.36 7.70 0.75
CA SER A 98 -8.33 6.41 0.08
C SER A 98 -9.74 5.87 -0.20
N LEU A 99 -10.64 5.92 0.79
CA LEU A 99 -12.04 5.53 0.62
C LEU A 99 -12.76 6.34 -0.47
N THR A 100 -12.50 7.64 -0.55
CA THR A 100 -13.07 8.48 -1.61
C THR A 100 -12.64 7.98 -3.00
N LEU A 101 -11.37 7.59 -3.16
CA LEU A 101 -10.85 7.06 -4.41
C LEU A 101 -11.39 5.65 -4.72
N PHE A 102 -11.50 4.78 -3.71
CA PHE A 102 -12.14 3.47 -3.88
C PHE A 102 -13.60 3.59 -4.31
N ASN A 103 -14.36 4.50 -3.70
CA ASN A 103 -15.75 4.76 -4.09
C ASN A 103 -15.83 5.18 -5.55
N ALA A 104 -15.03 6.17 -5.97
CA ALA A 104 -15.02 6.65 -7.35
C ALA A 104 -14.65 5.54 -8.36
N ILE A 105 -13.75 4.62 -8.01
CA ILE A 105 -13.45 3.46 -8.85
C ILE A 105 -14.65 2.52 -8.91
N LEU A 106 -15.24 2.18 -7.76
CA LEU A 106 -16.37 1.25 -7.68
C LEU A 106 -17.64 1.79 -8.34
N ASP A 107 -17.82 3.11 -8.45
CA ASP A 107 -18.91 3.72 -9.22
C ASP A 107 -18.81 3.40 -10.72
N THR A 108 -17.60 3.10 -11.20
CA THR A 108 -17.34 2.73 -12.61
C THR A 108 -17.24 1.23 -12.85
N LEU A 109 -17.08 0.44 -11.78
CA LEU A 109 -16.94 -1.02 -11.86
C LEU A 109 -18.25 -1.71 -11.48
N ASN A 110 -18.42 -2.93 -11.96
CA ASN A 110 -19.47 -3.84 -11.54
C ASN A 110 -18.92 -5.26 -11.36
N GLN A 111 -19.76 -6.19 -10.93
CA GLN A 111 -19.39 -7.55 -10.55
C GLN A 111 -18.74 -8.37 -11.69
N THR A 112 -18.91 -7.96 -12.95
CA THR A 112 -18.28 -8.63 -14.10
C THR A 112 -16.83 -8.20 -14.32
N ASN A 113 -16.42 -7.06 -13.75
CA ASN A 113 -15.04 -6.60 -13.86
C ASN A 113 -14.12 -7.45 -12.98
N LYS A 114 -13.02 -7.95 -13.55
CA LYS A 114 -12.03 -8.81 -12.85
C LYS A 114 -11.52 -8.21 -11.53
N ASN A 115 -11.37 -6.89 -11.48
CA ASN A 115 -10.81 -6.19 -10.31
C ASN A 115 -11.88 -5.77 -9.29
N TYR A 116 -13.17 -6.01 -9.54
CA TYR A 116 -14.25 -5.52 -8.68
C TYR A 116 -14.14 -6.08 -7.25
N ASN A 117 -14.03 -7.40 -7.10
CA ASN A 117 -13.94 -8.04 -5.77
C ASN A 117 -12.65 -7.67 -5.04
N PHE A 118 -11.53 -7.52 -5.75
CA PHE A 118 -10.28 -7.05 -5.16
C PHE A 118 -10.37 -5.59 -4.69
N THR A 119 -11.00 -4.72 -5.48
CA THR A 119 -11.25 -3.32 -5.10
C THR A 119 -12.18 -3.23 -3.89
N LYS A 120 -13.25 -4.04 -3.86
CA LYS A 120 -14.13 -4.20 -2.70
C LYS A 120 -13.38 -4.71 -1.48
N LEU A 121 -12.45 -5.66 -1.61
CA LEU A 121 -11.63 -6.11 -0.49
C LEU A 121 -10.82 -4.93 0.08
N ASN A 122 -10.03 -4.24 -0.75
CA ASN A 122 -9.18 -3.16 -0.26
C ASN A 122 -9.98 -2.00 0.35
N GLN A 123 -11.13 -1.66 -0.22
CA GLN A 123 -12.06 -0.69 0.37
C GLN A 123 -12.55 -1.16 1.75
N ALA A 124 -12.90 -2.44 1.91
CA ALA A 124 -13.36 -2.98 3.19
C ALA A 124 -12.26 -2.95 4.26
N LEU A 125 -11.02 -3.28 3.88
CA LEU A 125 -9.87 -3.14 4.77
C LEU A 125 -9.64 -1.68 5.15
N CYS A 126 -9.76 -0.76 4.20
CA CYS A 126 -9.63 0.67 4.45
C CYS A 126 -10.72 1.22 5.39
N LEU A 127 -11.96 0.70 5.31
CA LEU A 127 -13.04 1.01 6.26
C LEU A 127 -12.68 0.58 7.69
N ILE A 128 -12.15 -0.64 7.85
CA ILE A 128 -11.70 -1.13 9.16
C ILE A 128 -10.54 -0.25 9.68
N LEU A 129 -9.58 0.08 8.82
CA LEU A 129 -8.45 0.94 9.19
C LEU A 129 -8.89 2.36 9.57
N SER A 130 -9.92 2.93 8.92
CA SER A 130 -10.48 4.25 9.26
C SER A 130 -11.32 4.26 10.53
N GLY A 131 -11.63 3.08 11.08
CA GLY A 131 -12.45 2.89 12.28
C GLY A 131 -13.94 2.63 12.01
N ASP A 132 -14.37 2.53 10.74
CA ASP A 132 -15.72 2.06 10.39
C ASP A 132 -15.71 0.54 10.21
N GLU A 133 -15.48 -0.13 11.33
CA GLU A 133 -15.32 -1.58 11.37
C GLU A 133 -16.62 -2.32 11.01
N SER A 134 -17.78 -1.74 11.30
CA SER A 134 -19.09 -2.33 10.99
C SER A 134 -19.28 -2.46 9.48
N SER A 135 -19.14 -1.36 8.74
CA SER A 135 -19.28 -1.35 7.28
C SER A 135 -18.22 -2.22 6.61
N GLY A 136 -16.96 -2.12 7.06
CA GLY A 136 -15.86 -2.93 6.53
C GLY A 136 -16.11 -4.43 6.70
N ARG A 137 -16.52 -4.88 7.90
CA ARG A 137 -16.83 -6.29 8.16
C ARG A 137 -18.06 -6.77 7.42
N GLN A 138 -19.10 -5.94 7.30
CA GLN A 138 -20.27 -6.28 6.49
C GLN A 138 -19.88 -6.53 5.03
N GLN A 139 -19.01 -5.67 4.48
CA GLN A 139 -18.52 -5.82 3.12
C GLN A 139 -17.64 -7.08 2.96
N LEU A 140 -16.73 -7.37 3.88
CA LEU A 140 -15.92 -8.60 3.84
C LEU A 140 -16.79 -9.87 3.80
N LYS A 141 -17.91 -9.90 4.53
CA LYS A 141 -18.85 -11.03 4.51
C LYS A 141 -19.44 -11.27 3.11
N THR A 142 -19.68 -10.21 2.33
CA THR A 142 -20.15 -10.36 0.94
C THR A 142 -19.11 -11.00 0.03
N LEU A 143 -17.83 -10.91 0.39
CA LEU A 143 -16.69 -11.49 -0.32
C LEU A 143 -16.29 -12.86 0.24
N ALA A 144 -17.02 -13.45 1.18
CA ALA A 144 -16.64 -14.70 1.83
C ALA A 144 -16.58 -15.93 0.90
N ARG A 145 -16.97 -15.80 -0.38
CA ARG A 145 -16.76 -16.84 -1.40
C ARG A 145 -15.40 -16.74 -2.09
N GLU A 146 -14.72 -15.61 -1.92
CA GLU A 146 -13.40 -15.34 -2.49
C GLU A 146 -12.30 -15.84 -1.53
N PRO A 147 -11.45 -16.80 -1.94
CA PRO A 147 -10.41 -17.34 -1.07
C PRO A 147 -9.49 -16.26 -0.49
N PHE A 148 -9.16 -15.24 -1.29
CA PHE A 148 -8.30 -14.13 -0.87
C PHE A 148 -8.94 -13.22 0.19
N ALA A 149 -10.27 -13.18 0.32
CA ALA A 149 -10.95 -12.34 1.30
C ALA A 149 -11.12 -13.05 2.66
N MET A 150 -11.15 -14.39 2.66
CA MET A 150 -11.34 -15.21 3.85
C MET A 150 -10.28 -14.95 4.93
N GLU A 151 -9.05 -14.64 4.51
CA GLU A 151 -7.94 -14.35 5.41
C GLU A 151 -8.24 -13.20 6.38
N TYR A 152 -9.06 -12.23 5.96
CA TYR A 152 -9.30 -10.99 6.69
C TYR A 152 -10.58 -11.00 7.53
N LEU A 153 -11.46 -12.00 7.38
CA LEU A 153 -12.77 -12.02 8.04
C LEU A 153 -12.67 -11.90 9.56
N ASN A 154 -11.64 -12.54 10.13
CA ASN A 154 -11.44 -12.63 11.58
C ASN A 154 -10.26 -11.78 12.08
N LYS A 155 -9.49 -11.13 11.19
CA LYS A 155 -8.42 -10.24 11.62
C LYS A 155 -9.02 -9.00 12.30
N SER A 156 -8.44 -8.64 13.43
CA SER A 156 -8.60 -7.34 14.07
C SER A 156 -7.96 -6.24 13.20
N ARG A 157 -8.33 -4.98 13.47
CA ARG A 157 -7.67 -3.83 12.84
C ARG A 157 -6.15 -3.89 13.01
N GLN A 158 -5.67 -4.29 14.19
CA GLN A 158 -4.25 -4.38 14.49
C GLN A 158 -3.56 -5.46 13.65
N GLU A 159 -4.16 -6.64 13.53
CA GLU A 159 -3.63 -7.72 12.67
C GLU A 159 -3.60 -7.31 11.19
N ILE A 160 -4.58 -6.52 10.71
CA ILE A 160 -4.55 -5.95 9.35
C ILE A 160 -3.37 -4.99 9.19
N ILE A 161 -3.13 -4.09 10.15
CA ILE A 161 -1.97 -3.19 10.13
C ILE A 161 -0.67 -4.00 10.08
N GLU A 162 -0.54 -5.00 10.95
CA GLU A 162 0.65 -5.85 11.03
C GLU A 162 0.88 -6.67 9.76
N TRP A 163 -0.18 -7.13 9.11
CA TRP A 163 -0.12 -7.81 7.82
C TRP A 163 0.53 -6.90 6.76
N TYR A 164 0.09 -5.64 6.63
CA TYR A 164 0.70 -4.68 5.70
C TYR A 164 2.16 -4.31 6.03
N MET A 165 2.58 -4.47 7.28
CA MET A 165 3.97 -4.19 7.68
C MET A 165 4.91 -5.35 7.42
N THR A 166 4.43 -6.58 7.62
CA THR A 166 5.28 -7.76 7.65
C THR A 166 5.18 -8.61 6.39
N GLY A 167 4.11 -8.42 5.60
CA GLY A 167 3.89 -9.15 4.36
C GLY A 167 3.88 -10.67 4.53
N LYS A 168 3.61 -11.17 5.73
CA LYS A 168 3.72 -12.60 6.02
C LYS A 168 2.54 -13.36 5.44
N GLU A 169 2.83 -14.08 4.36
CA GLU A 169 2.31 -15.41 4.06
C GLU A 169 2.65 -16.40 5.20
#